data_AF-B9THL4-F1
#
_entry.id   AF-B9THL4-F1
#
_cell.length_a   1.000
_cell.length_b   1.000
_cell.length_c   1.000
_cell.angle_alpha   90.00
_cell.angle_beta   90.00
_cell.angle_gamma   90.00
#
_symmetry.space_group_name_H-M   'P 1'
#
loop_
_entity.id
_entity.type
_entity.pdbx_description
1 polymer ?
#
loop_
_entity_poly.entity_id
_entity_poly.type
_entity_poly.pdbx_seq_one_letter_code
_entity_poly.pdbx_strand_id
1 'polypeptide(L)'
;MRAKFGLLAAAVSLALVSQGAQAMSYATATLGPVTVTLIDLNPLDSILPSINWGNNTYYGYSNYTYVYAYDTANGNFPTNGALGTYIGSNNSSSTSTAHSAATSSISSGGDETNINGMSMASYGYADGTTVAGNYCYFQGGSYAPYYNYDTFTLGAYTGVVFSANVSASASTTVGYQDGWGNEAASASSVLNVWGTQPSGNSGSQSSYSSISANASYDAVWNNQTQTYDYIGQNDDKTDVLGAAYINYTGSDKVGYLQVNTYVSGISYVASAVPESDAYALLMAGMLLISSIARRKSE
;
A
#
# COMPACT_ATOMS: atom_id res chain seq x y z
N MET A 1 -30.94 -3.93 49.29
CA MET A 1 -29.54 -3.55 49.56
C MET A 1 -28.66 -4.30 48.55
N ARG A 2 -28.47 -3.75 47.35
CA ARG A 2 -27.74 -4.39 46.25
C ARG A 2 -27.00 -3.33 45.44
N ALA A 3 -25.87 -3.74 44.87
CA ALA A 3 -24.99 -3.05 43.91
C ALA A 3 -23.94 -2.07 44.47
N LYS A 4 -22.76 -2.59 44.84
CA LYS A 4 -21.46 -1.88 44.76
C LYS A 4 -20.29 -2.87 44.57
N PHE A 5 -20.16 -3.48 43.38
CA PHE A 5 -18.97 -4.28 43.01
C PHE A 5 -18.49 -4.05 41.55
N GLY A 6 -18.94 -2.98 40.88
CA GLY A 6 -18.73 -2.78 39.45
C GLY A 6 -17.59 -1.84 39.02
N LEU A 7 -16.64 -1.48 39.90
CA LEU A 7 -15.67 -0.41 39.59
C LEU A 7 -14.18 -0.82 39.64
N LEU A 8 -13.86 -2.08 39.96
CA LEU A 8 -12.45 -2.54 40.03
C LEU A 8 -11.98 -3.26 38.75
N ALA A 9 -12.88 -3.66 37.86
CA ALA A 9 -12.54 -4.43 36.66
C ALA A 9 -12.09 -3.58 35.45
N ALA A 10 -12.17 -2.25 35.53
CA ALA A 10 -11.81 -1.35 34.42
C ALA A 10 -10.34 -0.84 34.46
N ALA A 11 -9.62 -1.02 35.57
CA ALA A 11 -8.26 -0.52 35.73
C ALA A 11 -7.17 -1.53 35.30
N VAL A 12 -7.48 -2.82 35.26
CA VAL A 12 -6.52 -3.87 34.86
C VAL A 12 -6.40 -3.98 33.33
N SER A 13 -7.41 -3.52 32.59
CA SER A 13 -7.45 -3.55 31.13
C SER A 13 -6.60 -2.47 30.44
N LEU A 14 -6.05 -1.51 31.18
CA LEU A 14 -5.17 -0.45 30.65
C LEU A 14 -3.66 -0.72 30.89
N ALA A 15 -3.30 -1.75 31.65
CA ALA A 15 -1.90 -2.07 32.00
C ALA A 15 -1.24 -3.14 31.10
N LEU A 16 -1.98 -3.62 30.10
CA LEU A 16 -1.50 -4.46 29.00
C LEU A 16 -1.75 -3.61 27.75
N VAL A 17 -0.86 -2.77 27.25
CA VAL A 17 0.34 -3.10 26.46
C VAL A 17 1.15 -1.80 26.36
N SER A 18 2.17 -1.63 27.21
CA SER A 18 3.26 -0.69 26.92
C SER A 18 4.45 -1.50 26.46
N GLN A 19 4.31 -2.19 25.32
CA GLN A 19 5.52 -2.61 24.62
C GLN A 19 6.22 -1.31 24.25
N GLY A 20 7.50 -1.17 24.61
CA GLY A 20 8.27 0.02 24.25
C GLY A 20 8.07 0.27 22.77
N ALA A 21 7.67 1.49 22.40
CA ALA A 21 7.48 1.82 21.00
C ALA A 21 8.76 1.40 20.27
N GLN A 22 8.65 0.45 19.35
CA GLN A 22 9.74 0.08 18.47
C GLN A 22 9.71 1.09 17.33
N ALA A 23 10.87 1.38 16.75
CA ALA A 23 10.82 2.15 15.52
C ALA A 23 10.05 1.33 14.49
N MET A 24 9.17 1.93 13.70
CA MET A 24 8.38 1.25 12.70
C MET A 24 8.40 2.03 11.40
N SER A 25 8.55 1.29 10.30
CA SER A 25 8.23 1.74 8.95
C SER A 25 6.93 1.09 8.49
N TYR A 26 6.08 1.85 7.83
CA TYR A 26 4.74 1.42 7.42
C TYR A 26 4.38 2.00 6.06
N ALA A 27 3.76 1.22 5.19
CA ALA A 27 3.23 1.73 3.93
C ALA A 27 1.95 1.02 3.50
N THR A 28 1.03 1.80 2.90
CA THR A 28 -0.19 1.29 2.25
C THR A 28 -0.45 1.97 0.93
N ALA A 29 -0.88 1.18 -0.05
CA ALA A 29 -1.35 1.67 -1.34
C ALA A 29 -2.68 0.98 -1.65
N THR A 30 -3.72 1.76 -1.90
CA THR A 30 -5.00 1.25 -2.39
C THR A 30 -5.34 1.85 -3.73
N LEU A 31 -5.98 1.03 -4.55
CA LEU A 31 -6.59 1.42 -5.81
C LEU A 31 -8.02 0.89 -5.77
N GLY A 32 -8.97 1.81 -5.70
CA GLY A 32 -10.40 1.50 -5.70
C GLY A 32 -10.86 0.89 -7.03
N PRO A 33 -12.17 0.61 -7.16
CA PRO A 33 -12.71 0.03 -8.38
C PRO A 33 -12.32 0.83 -9.63
N VAL A 34 -11.73 0.15 -10.62
CA VAL A 34 -11.40 0.75 -11.92
C VAL A 34 -12.68 0.94 -12.72
N THR A 35 -12.91 2.15 -13.21
CA THR A 35 -13.99 2.47 -14.16
C THR A 35 -13.44 2.47 -15.57
N VAL A 36 -14.11 1.74 -16.48
CA VAL A 36 -13.82 1.76 -17.92
C VAL A 36 -14.92 2.52 -18.65
N THR A 37 -14.59 3.66 -19.26
CA THR A 37 -15.53 4.45 -20.07
C THR A 37 -15.16 4.35 -21.54
N LEU A 38 -16.10 3.93 -22.38
CA LEU A 38 -15.95 3.93 -23.84
C LEU A 38 -16.62 5.15 -24.45
N ILE A 39 -15.96 5.74 -25.46
CA ILE A 39 -16.38 6.95 -26.14
C ILE A 39 -16.45 6.66 -27.64
N ASP A 40 -17.58 7.01 -28.25
CA ASP A 40 -17.74 7.03 -29.71
C ASP A 40 -17.06 8.27 -30.28
N LEU A 41 -16.01 8.06 -31.08
CA LEU A 41 -15.27 9.15 -31.73
C LEU A 41 -15.87 9.52 -33.09
N ASN A 42 -16.83 8.74 -33.62
CA ASN A 42 -17.51 8.98 -34.87
C ASN A 42 -18.98 8.52 -34.85
N PRO A 43 -19.87 9.25 -34.18
CA PRO A 43 -21.27 8.84 -33.97
C PRO A 43 -22.12 8.74 -35.26
N LEU A 44 -21.55 9.02 -36.42
CA LEU A 44 -22.23 8.97 -37.72
C LEU A 44 -21.93 7.69 -38.53
N ASP A 45 -21.03 6.81 -38.07
CA ASP A 45 -20.68 5.58 -38.79
C ASP A 45 -21.51 4.35 -38.41
N SER A 46 -22.40 4.48 -37.42
CA SER A 46 -23.22 3.39 -36.89
C SER A 46 -22.43 2.23 -36.25
N ILE A 47 -21.16 2.45 -35.88
CA ILE A 47 -20.33 1.49 -35.16
C ILE A 47 -20.38 1.82 -33.67
N LEU A 48 -20.79 0.86 -32.84
CA LEU A 48 -20.80 1.05 -31.39
C LEU A 48 -19.40 0.96 -30.80
N PRO A 49 -19.06 1.82 -29.81
CA PRO A 49 -17.83 1.70 -29.04
C PRO A 49 -17.68 0.31 -28.41
N SER A 50 -16.51 -0.31 -28.56
CA SER A 50 -16.26 -1.63 -27.98
C SER A 50 -14.82 -1.80 -27.51
N ILE A 51 -14.64 -2.64 -26.49
CA ILE A 51 -13.36 -3.11 -25.99
C ILE A 51 -13.46 -4.61 -25.76
N ASN A 52 -12.44 -5.35 -26.17
CA ASN A 52 -12.32 -6.77 -25.91
C ASN A 52 -10.99 -7.04 -25.18
N TRP A 53 -11.04 -7.77 -24.08
CA TRP A 53 -9.83 -8.12 -23.33
C TRP A 53 -9.21 -9.37 -23.94
N GLY A 54 -7.97 -9.25 -24.37
CA GLY A 54 -7.20 -10.40 -24.83
C GLY A 54 -6.90 -11.32 -23.66
N ASN A 55 -7.03 -12.63 -23.87
CA ASN A 55 -6.61 -13.64 -22.91
C ASN A 55 -5.17 -14.08 -23.19
N ASN A 56 -4.29 -13.11 -23.48
CA ASN A 56 -2.93 -13.37 -23.93
C ASN A 56 -2.03 -13.61 -22.72
N THR A 57 -2.31 -14.73 -22.05
CA THR A 57 -1.69 -15.10 -20.80
C THR A 57 -0.26 -15.58 -21.02
N TYR A 58 0.71 -14.92 -20.38
CA TYR A 58 2.07 -15.46 -20.30
C TYR A 58 2.11 -16.52 -19.20
N TYR A 59 2.47 -17.75 -19.57
CA TYR A 59 2.36 -18.94 -18.72
C TYR A 59 0.95 -19.26 -18.19
N GLY A 60 -0.11 -18.70 -18.77
CA GLY A 60 -1.48 -18.95 -18.31
C GLY A 60 -1.97 -17.98 -17.22
N TYR A 61 -1.25 -16.87 -16.97
CA TYR A 61 -1.60 -15.87 -15.96
C TYR A 61 -1.70 -14.46 -16.55
N SER A 62 -2.65 -13.69 -16.03
CA SER A 62 -2.95 -12.31 -16.41
C SER A 62 -2.79 -11.32 -15.24
N ASN A 63 -2.79 -11.77 -14.00
CA ASN A 63 -2.50 -10.90 -12.86
C ASN A 63 -1.63 -11.60 -11.81
N TYR A 64 -1.00 -10.82 -10.94
CA TYR A 64 -0.03 -11.32 -9.98
C TYR A 64 -0.01 -10.48 -8.70
N THR A 65 0.06 -11.17 -7.55
CA THR A 65 0.40 -10.57 -6.26
C THR A 65 1.69 -11.20 -5.74
N TYR A 66 2.53 -10.39 -5.10
CA TYR A 66 3.68 -10.91 -4.38
C TYR A 66 3.93 -10.11 -3.11
N VAL A 67 4.51 -10.79 -2.14
CA VAL A 67 4.88 -10.22 -0.85
C VAL A 67 6.16 -10.86 -0.35
N TYR A 68 6.92 -10.09 0.40
CA TYR A 68 8.00 -10.61 1.21
C TYR A 68 8.12 -9.84 2.51
N ALA A 69 8.60 -10.53 3.53
CA ALA A 69 9.01 -9.98 4.79
C ALA A 69 10.43 -10.50 5.09
N TYR A 70 11.26 -9.66 5.69
CA TYR A 70 12.60 -10.04 6.09
C TYR A 70 12.85 -9.59 7.52
N ASP A 71 13.46 -10.47 8.30
CA ASP A 71 14.06 -10.19 9.59
C ASP A 71 15.48 -10.75 9.56
N THR A 72 16.45 -9.85 9.34
CA THR A 72 17.86 -10.21 9.20
C THR A 72 18.45 -10.79 10.49
N ALA A 73 18.00 -10.34 11.66
CA ALA A 73 18.53 -10.80 12.94
C ALA A 73 18.26 -12.29 13.16
N ASN A 74 17.13 -12.78 12.65
CA ASN A 74 16.75 -14.19 12.70
C ASN A 74 16.99 -14.94 11.38
N GLY A 75 17.49 -14.27 10.33
CA GLY A 75 17.69 -14.87 9.01
C GLY A 75 16.38 -15.34 8.34
N ASN A 76 15.24 -14.74 8.70
CA ASN A 76 13.92 -15.18 8.26
C ASN A 76 13.46 -14.36 7.06
N PHE A 77 13.39 -14.97 5.87
CA PHE A 77 12.96 -14.32 4.63
C PHE A 77 11.75 -15.02 3.98
N PRO A 78 10.56 -15.00 4.59
CA PRO A 78 9.39 -15.64 4.01
C PRO A 78 8.82 -14.81 2.85
N THR A 79 8.63 -15.48 1.71
CA THR A 79 8.04 -14.92 0.49
C THR A 79 6.75 -15.64 0.14
N ASN A 80 5.78 -14.93 -0.44
CA ASN A 80 4.56 -15.54 -0.96
C ASN A 80 4.12 -14.82 -2.24
N GLY A 81 3.36 -15.51 -3.09
CA GLY A 81 2.82 -14.94 -4.31
C GLY A 81 1.68 -15.79 -4.88
N ALA A 82 0.76 -15.14 -5.57
CA ALA A 82 -0.38 -15.77 -6.21
C ALA A 82 -0.58 -15.21 -7.62
N LEU A 83 -0.85 -16.11 -8.56
CA LEU A 83 -1.05 -15.80 -9.97
C LEU A 83 -2.52 -16.04 -10.35
N GLY A 84 -3.10 -15.14 -11.12
CA GLY A 84 -4.50 -15.19 -11.54
C GLY A 84 -4.60 -15.50 -13.01
N THR A 85 -5.53 -16.39 -13.37
CA THR A 85 -5.77 -16.81 -14.75
C THR A 85 -6.27 -15.66 -15.63
N TYR A 86 -7.10 -14.78 -15.07
CA TYR A 86 -7.69 -13.65 -15.81
C TYR A 86 -7.27 -12.31 -15.19
N ILE A 87 -7.38 -11.23 -15.97
CA ILE A 87 -6.94 -9.89 -15.57
C ILE A 87 -7.58 -9.43 -14.25
N GLY A 88 -8.85 -9.74 -14.03
CA GLY A 88 -9.59 -9.42 -12.82
C GLY A 88 -9.65 -10.55 -11.79
N SER A 89 -8.95 -11.68 -11.96
CA SER A 89 -9.01 -12.81 -11.03
C SER A 89 -8.67 -12.39 -9.60
N ASN A 90 -9.47 -12.86 -8.64
CA ASN A 90 -9.25 -12.59 -7.23
C ASN A 90 -7.96 -13.26 -6.77
N ASN A 91 -7.06 -12.49 -6.16
CA ASN A 91 -5.80 -13.00 -5.63
C ASN A 91 -5.41 -12.27 -4.36
N SER A 92 -4.78 -12.98 -3.45
CA SER A 92 -4.18 -12.39 -2.27
C SER A 92 -2.95 -13.18 -1.85
N SER A 93 -1.96 -12.45 -1.33
CA SER A 93 -0.76 -13.00 -0.77
C SER A 93 -0.46 -12.31 0.55
N SER A 94 -0.01 -13.07 1.53
CA SER A 94 0.46 -12.56 2.82
C SER A 94 1.65 -13.36 3.31
N THR A 95 2.51 -12.69 4.08
CA THR A 95 3.69 -13.27 4.71
C THR A 95 4.07 -12.42 5.91
N SER A 96 4.72 -13.02 6.90
CA SER A 96 5.17 -12.30 8.09
C SER A 96 6.35 -12.98 8.78
N THR A 97 7.14 -12.18 9.47
CA THR A 97 8.07 -12.59 10.52
C THR A 97 7.51 -12.12 11.88
N ALA A 98 8.34 -12.11 12.92
CA ALA A 98 7.97 -11.48 14.20
C ALA A 98 7.98 -9.94 14.15
N HIS A 99 8.69 -9.34 13.18
CA HIS A 99 8.98 -7.91 13.12
C HIS A 99 8.65 -7.27 11.77
N SER A 100 8.09 -8.02 10.83
CA SER A 100 7.73 -7.48 9.52
C SER A 100 6.59 -8.29 8.91
N ALA A 101 5.72 -7.64 8.16
CA ALA A 101 4.70 -8.31 7.39
C ALA A 101 4.38 -7.54 6.11
N ALA A 102 3.91 -8.26 5.11
CA ALA A 102 3.39 -7.70 3.89
C ALA A 102 2.14 -8.45 3.44
N THR A 103 1.17 -7.71 2.92
CA THR A 103 -0.03 -8.24 2.29
C THR A 103 -0.31 -7.51 1.00
N SER A 104 -0.77 -8.23 -0.01
CA SER A 104 -1.21 -7.68 -1.29
C SER A 104 -2.43 -8.43 -1.78
N SER A 105 -3.38 -7.73 -2.37
CA SER A 105 -4.61 -8.31 -2.90
C SER A 105 -5.09 -7.60 -4.17
N ILE A 106 -5.82 -8.38 -4.96
CA ILE A 106 -6.61 -7.98 -6.13
C ILE A 106 -8.00 -8.55 -5.89
N SER A 107 -9.03 -7.71 -5.98
CA SER A 107 -10.44 -8.13 -5.93
C SER A 107 -11.10 -7.82 -7.27
N SER A 108 -11.73 -8.84 -7.85
CA SER A 108 -12.59 -8.70 -9.03
C SER A 108 -13.77 -7.77 -8.73
N GLY A 109 -14.27 -7.10 -9.77
CA GLY A 109 -15.52 -6.34 -9.72
C GLY A 109 -16.79 -7.18 -9.96
N GLY A 110 -16.67 -8.51 -9.94
CA GLY A 110 -17.73 -9.47 -10.28
C GLY A 110 -17.54 -10.20 -11.62
N ASP A 111 -16.65 -9.71 -12.49
CA ASP A 111 -16.21 -10.41 -13.70
C ASP A 111 -14.69 -10.43 -13.74
N GLU A 112 -14.10 -11.63 -13.74
CA GLU A 112 -12.65 -11.79 -13.74
C GLU A 112 -12.01 -11.56 -15.12
N THR A 113 -12.80 -11.57 -16.19
CA THR A 113 -12.30 -11.46 -17.57
C THR A 113 -12.05 -10.02 -18.01
N ASN A 114 -12.44 -9.04 -17.20
CA ASN A 114 -12.26 -7.61 -17.48
C ASN A 114 -11.78 -6.84 -16.25
N ILE A 115 -11.26 -5.64 -16.49
CA ILE A 115 -10.72 -4.79 -15.40
C ILE A 115 -11.77 -3.92 -14.71
N ASN A 116 -12.97 -3.80 -15.27
CA ASN A 116 -14.00 -2.91 -14.75
C ASN A 116 -14.49 -3.39 -13.38
N GLY A 117 -14.48 -2.50 -12.39
CA GLY A 117 -14.79 -2.79 -10.99
C GLY A 117 -13.65 -3.44 -10.21
N MET A 118 -12.53 -3.81 -10.86
CA MET A 118 -11.38 -4.39 -10.17
C MET A 118 -10.75 -3.39 -9.19
N SER A 119 -10.33 -3.86 -8.03
CA SER A 119 -9.62 -3.06 -7.02
C SER A 119 -8.37 -3.78 -6.51
N MET A 120 -7.44 -3.03 -5.93
CA MET A 120 -6.19 -3.55 -5.39
C MET A 120 -5.85 -2.90 -4.05
N ALA A 121 -5.17 -3.65 -3.19
CA ALA A 121 -4.56 -3.12 -1.98
C ALA A 121 -3.20 -3.78 -1.74
N SER A 122 -2.23 -2.99 -1.29
CA SER A 122 -0.95 -3.47 -0.80
C SER A 122 -0.64 -2.77 0.53
N TYR A 123 -0.10 -3.52 1.48
CA TYR A 123 0.17 -3.08 2.84
C TYR A 123 1.44 -3.77 3.34
N GLY A 124 2.21 -3.06 4.17
CA GLY A 124 3.22 -3.73 4.98
C GLY A 124 3.80 -2.84 6.07
N TYR A 125 4.50 -3.51 6.99
CA TYR A 125 5.25 -2.85 8.05
C TYR A 125 6.55 -3.61 8.32
N ALA A 126 7.52 -2.89 8.88
CA ALA A 126 8.71 -3.44 9.48
C ALA A 126 9.05 -2.66 10.75
N ASP A 127 9.07 -3.38 11.86
CA ASP A 127 9.54 -2.93 13.16
C ASP A 127 11.06 -2.97 13.20
N GLY A 128 11.64 -2.10 14.01
CA GLY A 128 13.05 -2.06 14.29
C GLY A 128 13.52 -3.32 14.99
N THR A 129 14.75 -3.72 14.71
CA THR A 129 15.39 -4.88 15.31
C THR A 129 16.19 -4.50 16.54
N THR A 130 16.24 -5.36 17.55
CA THR A 130 17.02 -5.13 18.77
C THR A 130 18.52 -5.41 18.59
N VAL A 131 18.94 -5.95 17.45
CA VAL A 131 20.34 -6.31 17.17
C VAL A 131 20.97 -5.28 16.24
N ALA A 132 21.95 -4.53 16.75
CA ALA A 132 22.64 -3.50 15.97
C ALA A 132 23.20 -4.04 14.64
N GLY A 133 23.05 -3.27 13.56
CA GLY A 133 23.48 -3.63 12.21
C GLY A 133 22.52 -4.57 11.46
N ASN A 134 21.41 -4.98 12.08
CA ASN A 134 20.33 -5.71 11.42
C ASN A 134 19.21 -4.74 11.02
N TYR A 135 18.29 -5.22 10.18
CA TYR A 135 17.06 -4.54 9.80
C TYR A 135 15.92 -5.52 9.55
N CYS A 136 14.71 -4.99 9.60
CA CYS A 136 13.51 -5.65 9.12
C CYS A 136 13.03 -4.95 7.84
N TYR A 137 12.43 -5.71 6.94
CA TYR A 137 12.06 -5.21 5.61
C TYR A 137 10.76 -5.85 5.15
N PHE A 138 9.98 -5.10 4.38
CA PHE A 138 8.75 -5.59 3.76
C PHE A 138 8.62 -5.06 2.33
N GLN A 139 7.90 -5.82 1.49
CA GLN A 139 7.35 -5.33 0.23
C GLN A 139 6.10 -6.10 -0.11
N GLY A 140 5.15 -5.41 -0.73
CA GLY A 140 3.97 -6.00 -1.33
C GLY A 140 3.69 -5.33 -2.66
N GLY A 141 3.22 -6.11 -3.64
CA GLY A 141 2.70 -5.54 -4.88
C GLY A 141 1.58 -6.37 -5.48
N SER A 142 0.64 -5.66 -6.09
CA SER A 142 -0.47 -6.20 -6.88
C SER A 142 -0.37 -5.64 -8.30
N TYR A 143 -0.44 -6.49 -9.32
CA TYR A 143 -0.29 -6.12 -10.73
C TYR A 143 -1.40 -6.76 -11.55
N ALA A 144 -2.18 -5.93 -12.25
CA ALA A 144 -3.19 -6.38 -13.20
C ALA A 144 -3.34 -5.35 -14.34
N PRO A 145 -3.09 -5.72 -15.59
CA PRO A 145 -2.52 -6.99 -15.98
C PRO A 145 -1.03 -7.14 -15.62
N TYR A 146 -0.52 -8.37 -15.65
CA TYR A 146 0.90 -8.66 -15.48
C TYR A 146 1.70 -8.16 -16.69
N TYR A 147 2.72 -7.33 -16.41
CA TYR A 147 3.47 -6.47 -17.33
C TYR A 147 3.74 -7.06 -18.73
N ASN A 148 3.36 -6.34 -19.80
CA ASN A 148 3.56 -6.64 -21.23
C ASN A 148 2.78 -7.82 -21.84
N TYR A 149 1.96 -8.54 -21.08
CA TYR A 149 1.36 -9.78 -21.59
C TYR A 149 -0.11 -9.64 -21.95
N ASP A 150 -0.94 -9.02 -21.10
CA ASP A 150 -2.32 -8.77 -21.50
C ASP A 150 -2.47 -7.49 -22.31
N THR A 151 -3.28 -7.64 -23.34
CA THR A 151 -3.65 -6.59 -24.26
C THR A 151 -5.16 -6.44 -24.26
N PHE A 152 -5.67 -5.26 -24.56
CA PHE A 152 -7.05 -5.10 -25.00
C PHE A 152 -7.08 -4.76 -26.49
N THR A 153 -8.19 -5.10 -27.14
CA THR A 153 -8.50 -4.69 -28.51
C THR A 153 -9.62 -3.66 -28.44
N LEU A 154 -9.36 -2.46 -28.93
CA LEU A 154 -10.31 -1.35 -28.99
C LEU A 154 -10.93 -1.27 -30.39
N GLY A 155 -12.26 -1.24 -30.45
CA GLY A 155 -13.01 -1.19 -31.70
C GLY A 155 -12.71 0.03 -32.55
N ALA A 156 -13.14 -0.01 -33.82
CA ALA A 156 -13.04 1.13 -34.73
C ALA A 156 -13.65 2.40 -34.13
N TYR A 157 -13.05 3.56 -34.42
CA TYR A 157 -13.51 4.89 -33.97
C TYR A 157 -13.88 4.98 -32.48
N THR A 158 -13.17 4.25 -31.62
CA THR A 158 -13.46 4.17 -30.19
C THR A 158 -12.36 4.83 -29.36
N GLY A 159 -12.74 5.57 -28.33
CA GLY A 159 -11.86 6.00 -27.24
C GLY A 159 -12.17 5.22 -25.96
N VAL A 160 -11.16 4.99 -25.12
CA VAL A 160 -11.33 4.44 -23.78
C VAL A 160 -10.64 5.32 -22.75
N VAL A 161 -11.31 5.52 -21.62
CA VAL A 161 -10.75 6.17 -20.42
C VAL A 161 -10.84 5.18 -19.26
N PHE A 162 -9.70 4.91 -18.64
CA PHE A 162 -9.58 4.16 -17.40
C PHE A 162 -9.41 5.14 -16.25
N SER A 163 -10.13 4.95 -15.15
CA SER A 163 -9.96 5.78 -13.96
C SER A 163 -10.19 5.01 -12.67
N ALA A 164 -9.47 5.36 -11.60
CA ALA A 164 -9.68 4.80 -10.27
C ALA A 164 -9.34 5.82 -9.17
N ASN A 165 -10.09 5.80 -8.08
CA ASN A 165 -9.70 6.51 -6.86
C ASN A 165 -8.54 5.75 -6.21
N VAL A 166 -7.50 6.46 -5.78
CA VAL A 166 -6.32 5.86 -5.15
C VAL A 166 -5.98 6.53 -3.83
N SER A 167 -5.36 5.77 -2.93
CA SER A 167 -4.67 6.33 -1.78
C SER A 167 -3.28 5.70 -1.63
N ALA A 168 -2.32 6.49 -1.19
CA ALA A 168 -0.98 6.05 -0.83
C ALA A 168 -0.59 6.72 0.48
N SER A 169 -0.07 5.92 1.42
CA SER A 169 0.38 6.37 2.72
C SER A 169 1.70 5.70 3.04
N ALA A 170 2.66 6.47 3.52
CA ALA A 170 3.94 5.98 4.02
C ALA A 170 4.28 6.71 5.32
N SER A 171 4.77 5.96 6.31
CA SER A 171 5.07 6.50 7.63
C SER A 171 6.31 5.85 8.24
N THR A 172 6.98 6.61 9.08
CA THR A 172 8.15 6.22 9.87
C THR A 172 8.04 6.86 11.24
N THR A 173 8.63 6.26 12.27
CA THR A 173 8.47 6.73 13.66
C THR A 173 9.65 7.59 14.15
N VAL A 174 10.87 7.13 13.92
CA VAL A 174 12.14 7.75 14.33
C VAL A 174 12.89 8.26 13.11
N GLY A 175 12.83 7.51 12.01
CA GLY A 175 13.36 7.93 10.73
C GLY A 175 14.88 7.73 10.57
N TYR A 176 15.71 8.15 11.54
CA TYR A 176 17.15 7.81 11.56
C TYR A 176 17.69 7.79 12.99
N GLN A 177 18.57 6.83 13.29
CA GLN A 177 19.34 6.82 14.53
C GLN A 177 20.80 6.50 14.23
N ASP A 178 21.70 7.36 14.73
CA ASP A 178 23.13 7.20 14.52
C ASP A 178 23.63 5.86 15.09
N GLY A 179 24.43 5.15 14.29
CA GLY A 179 24.91 3.79 14.62
C GLY A 179 23.91 2.65 14.40
N TRP A 180 22.64 2.93 14.07
CA TRP A 180 21.62 1.91 13.79
C TRP A 180 21.22 1.89 12.31
N GLY A 181 20.95 3.06 11.73
CA GLY A 181 20.49 3.19 10.35
C GLY A 181 19.24 4.05 10.23
N ASN A 182 18.56 3.97 9.09
CA ASN A 182 17.37 4.75 8.79
C ASN A 182 16.10 3.89 8.73
N GLU A 183 14.96 4.54 8.87
CA GLU A 183 13.67 4.03 8.45
C GLU A 183 13.32 4.63 7.10
N ALA A 184 12.71 3.83 6.24
CA ALA A 184 12.13 4.33 5.00
C ALA A 184 10.90 3.51 4.65
N ALA A 185 9.88 4.19 4.15
CA ALA A 185 8.67 3.57 3.65
C ALA A 185 8.24 4.27 2.35
N SER A 186 7.74 3.49 1.40
CA SER A 186 7.19 4.00 0.15
C SER A 186 5.92 3.25 -0.22
N ALA A 187 4.96 3.98 -0.76
CA ALA A 187 3.73 3.46 -1.33
C ALA A 187 3.50 4.10 -2.69
N SER A 188 3.08 3.34 -3.69
CA SER A 188 2.69 3.88 -4.99
C SER A 188 1.55 3.11 -5.65
N SER A 189 0.77 3.84 -6.44
CA SER A 189 -0.22 3.28 -7.35
C SER A 189 -0.02 3.88 -8.73
N VAL A 190 -0.13 3.05 -9.78
CA VAL A 190 0.12 3.44 -11.17
C VAL A 190 -1.03 2.98 -12.04
N LEU A 191 -1.43 3.85 -12.98
CA LEU A 191 -2.32 3.54 -14.08
C LEU A 191 -1.65 4.04 -15.38
N ASN A 192 -1.31 3.12 -16.26
CA ASN A 192 -0.61 3.42 -17.51
C ASN A 192 -1.23 2.65 -18.67
N VAL A 193 -1.48 3.33 -19.78
CA VAL A 193 -1.99 2.74 -21.02
C VAL A 193 -1.10 3.15 -22.19
N TRP A 194 -0.80 2.22 -23.08
CA TRP A 194 0.03 2.49 -24.26
C TRP A 194 -0.32 1.57 -25.42
N GLY A 195 0.19 1.88 -26.60
CA GLY A 195 -0.01 1.06 -27.79
C GLY A 195 0.35 1.82 -29.06
N THR A 196 -0.15 1.33 -30.20
CA THR A 196 0.07 1.98 -31.49
C THR A 196 -0.62 3.34 -31.55
N GLN A 197 -0.05 4.31 -32.28
CA GLN A 197 -0.63 5.65 -32.41
C GLN A 197 -2.09 5.65 -32.91
N PRO A 198 -2.86 6.73 -32.67
CA PRO A 198 -4.31 6.77 -32.90
C PRO A 198 -4.74 6.58 -34.35
N SER A 199 -3.90 6.98 -35.32
CA SER A 199 -4.16 6.89 -36.75
C SER A 199 -3.00 6.23 -37.48
N GLY A 200 -3.26 5.40 -38.49
CA GLY A 200 -2.21 4.70 -39.24
C GLY A 200 -1.54 3.53 -38.50
N ASN A 201 -0.43 3.02 -39.04
CA ASN A 201 0.21 1.77 -38.60
C ASN A 201 1.62 1.95 -37.99
N SER A 202 2.12 3.18 -37.86
CA SER A 202 3.50 3.46 -37.42
C SER A 202 3.55 4.58 -36.39
N GLY A 203 3.87 4.27 -35.14
CA GLY A 203 4.00 5.24 -34.05
C GLY A 203 3.39 4.72 -32.74
N SER A 204 3.54 5.47 -31.65
CA SER A 204 3.06 5.09 -30.32
C SER A 204 2.20 6.17 -29.69
N GLN A 205 1.20 5.76 -28.91
CA GLN A 205 0.51 6.62 -27.94
C GLN A 205 0.70 6.03 -26.54
N SER A 206 0.75 6.90 -25.54
CA SER A 206 0.78 6.51 -24.14
C SER A 206 0.11 7.59 -23.29
N SER A 207 -0.57 7.16 -22.24
CA SER A 207 -1.14 8.01 -21.21
C SER A 207 -0.83 7.36 -19.86
N TYR A 208 -0.35 8.15 -18.91
CA TYR A 208 0.22 7.67 -17.65
C TYR A 208 -0.24 8.58 -16.51
N SER A 209 -0.61 7.97 -15.38
CA SER A 209 -0.93 8.66 -14.13
C SER A 209 -0.47 7.82 -12.94
N SER A 210 0.10 8.46 -11.92
CA SER A 210 0.59 7.77 -10.73
C SER A 210 0.56 8.66 -9.50
N ILE A 211 0.44 8.02 -8.34
CA ILE A 211 0.60 8.64 -7.03
C ILE A 211 1.69 7.91 -6.26
N SER A 212 2.46 8.63 -5.44
CA SER A 212 3.44 8.02 -4.55
C SER A 212 3.55 8.78 -3.24
N ALA A 213 3.54 8.06 -2.12
CA ALA A 213 3.86 8.56 -0.79
C ALA A 213 5.22 8.01 -0.36
N ASN A 214 6.07 8.86 0.22
CA ASN A 214 7.38 8.46 0.72
C ASN A 214 7.62 9.07 2.10
N ALA A 215 8.10 8.25 3.04
CA ALA A 215 8.51 8.70 4.37
C ALA A 215 9.91 8.17 4.67
N SER A 216 10.77 9.05 5.19
CA SER A 216 12.05 8.66 5.79
C SER A 216 12.29 9.42 7.08
N TYR A 217 12.87 10.62 7.03
CA TYR A 217 13.10 11.42 8.24
C TYR A 217 13.28 12.91 7.93
N ASP A 218 12.92 13.74 8.91
CA ASP A 218 13.35 15.13 8.98
C ASP A 218 14.49 15.29 9.98
N ALA A 219 15.50 16.07 9.60
CA ALA A 219 16.60 16.43 10.49
C ALA A 219 16.34 17.82 11.09
N VAL A 220 16.13 17.89 12.40
CA VAL A 220 15.87 19.12 13.15
C VAL A 220 17.11 19.49 13.94
N TRP A 221 17.63 20.69 13.74
CA TRP A 221 18.79 21.15 14.49
C TRP A 221 18.45 21.42 15.96
N ASN A 222 19.16 20.76 16.87
CA ASN A 222 19.02 20.93 18.31
C ASN A 222 20.12 21.87 18.84
N ASN A 223 19.72 23.09 19.21
CA ASN A 223 20.64 24.10 19.74
C ASN A 223 21.25 23.74 21.12
N GLN A 224 20.62 22.87 21.89
CA GLN A 224 21.12 22.51 23.23
C GLN A 224 22.25 21.49 23.15
N THR A 225 22.06 20.46 22.33
CA THR A 225 23.06 19.40 22.13
C THR A 225 24.06 19.73 21.02
N GLN A 226 23.79 20.74 20.20
CA GLN A 226 24.55 21.07 18.99
C GLN A 226 24.63 19.87 18.01
N THR A 227 23.52 19.12 17.91
CA THR A 227 23.36 17.95 17.04
C THR A 227 22.07 18.05 16.23
N TYR A 228 21.85 17.11 15.30
CA TYR A 228 20.55 16.92 14.67
C TYR A 228 19.73 15.88 15.43
N ASP A 229 18.48 16.22 15.72
CA ASP A 229 17.45 15.27 16.13
C ASP A 229 16.72 14.81 14.87
N TYR A 230 16.50 13.50 14.77
CA TYR A 230 15.80 12.90 13.64
C TYR A 230 14.40 12.51 14.08
N ILE A 231 13.42 12.92 13.29
CA ILE A 231 12.02 12.61 13.53
C ILE A 231 11.46 11.84 12.33
N GLY A 232 10.59 10.88 12.60
CA GLY A 232 9.86 10.16 11.57
C GLY A 232 8.97 11.10 10.76
N GLN A 233 8.78 10.74 9.50
CA GLN A 233 7.89 11.41 8.56
C GLN A 233 6.60 10.61 8.35
N ASN A 234 5.55 11.32 7.95
CA ASN A 234 4.29 10.74 7.48
C ASN A 234 3.86 11.47 6.20
N ASP A 235 3.63 10.73 5.12
CA ASP A 235 3.16 11.25 3.83
C ASP A 235 1.89 10.49 3.43
N ASP A 236 0.77 11.20 3.35
CA ASP A 236 -0.55 10.66 3.01
C ASP A 236 -1.10 11.39 1.79
N LYS A 237 -1.47 10.63 0.77
CA LYS A 237 -2.00 11.17 -0.49
C LYS A 237 -3.22 10.41 -0.97
N THR A 238 -4.16 11.14 -1.53
CA THR A 238 -5.31 10.60 -2.27
C THR A 238 -5.41 11.31 -3.61
N ASP A 239 -5.82 10.59 -4.64
CA ASP A 239 -6.00 11.15 -5.98
C ASP A 239 -6.98 10.30 -6.81
N VAL A 240 -7.29 10.76 -8.01
CA VAL A 240 -7.96 9.97 -9.06
C VAL A 240 -6.99 9.76 -10.20
N LEU A 241 -6.50 8.53 -10.36
CA LEU A 241 -5.68 8.20 -11.52
C LEU A 241 -6.56 8.07 -12.74
N GLY A 242 -6.09 8.58 -13.88
CA GLY A 242 -6.77 8.47 -15.16
C GLY A 242 -5.80 8.29 -16.31
N ALA A 243 -6.11 7.40 -17.24
CA ALA A 243 -5.38 7.29 -18.49
C ALA A 243 -6.32 6.95 -19.65
N ALA A 244 -5.98 7.43 -20.85
CA ALA A 244 -6.83 7.30 -22.02
C ALA A 244 -6.07 6.73 -23.22
N TYR A 245 -6.80 5.99 -24.07
CA TYR A 245 -6.30 5.42 -25.32
C TYR A 245 -7.37 5.59 -26.39
N ILE A 246 -6.96 5.90 -27.62
CA ILE A 246 -7.88 6.26 -28.70
C ILE A 246 -7.56 5.50 -29.99
N ASN A 247 -8.60 5.15 -30.74
CA ASN A 247 -8.53 4.55 -32.06
C ASN A 247 -9.35 5.39 -33.06
N TYR A 248 -8.67 6.15 -33.94
CA TYR A 248 -9.32 6.90 -35.01
C TYR A 248 -9.43 6.11 -36.33
N THR A 249 -9.10 4.82 -36.33
CA THR A 249 -9.12 4.00 -37.54
C THR A 249 -10.43 3.24 -37.68
N GLY A 250 -10.79 2.90 -38.92
CA GLY A 250 -11.94 2.04 -39.24
C GLY A 250 -11.70 0.54 -38.98
N SER A 251 -10.72 0.20 -38.15
CA SER A 251 -10.32 -1.16 -37.81
C SER A 251 -9.95 -1.24 -36.34
N ASP A 252 -9.96 -2.45 -35.78
CA ASP A 252 -9.55 -2.69 -34.39
C ASP A 252 -8.09 -2.33 -34.12
N LYS A 253 -7.80 -1.90 -32.90
CA LYS A 253 -6.44 -1.56 -32.43
C LYS A 253 -6.12 -2.23 -31.10
N VAL A 254 -4.91 -2.80 -31.02
CA VAL A 254 -4.39 -3.39 -29.79
C VAL A 254 -3.77 -2.31 -28.92
N GLY A 255 -4.12 -2.32 -27.63
CA GLY A 255 -3.52 -1.51 -26.58
C GLY A 255 -3.07 -2.38 -25.40
N TYR A 256 -2.26 -1.79 -24.54
CA TYR A 256 -1.70 -2.39 -23.34
C TYR A 256 -2.09 -1.53 -22.15
N LEU A 257 -2.36 -2.17 -21.02
CA LEU A 257 -2.70 -1.52 -19.77
C LEU A 257 -1.75 -2.01 -18.69
N GLN A 258 -1.46 -1.17 -17.71
CA GLN A 258 -0.79 -1.53 -16.47
C GLN A 258 -1.52 -0.82 -15.34
N VAL A 259 -2.03 -1.61 -14.41
CA VAL A 259 -2.51 -1.11 -13.12
C VAL A 259 -1.75 -1.86 -12.04
N ASN A 260 -1.15 -1.14 -11.11
CA ASN A 260 -0.49 -1.77 -9.98
C ASN A 260 -0.52 -0.92 -8.73
N THR A 261 -0.47 -1.59 -7.59
CA THR A 261 -0.13 -1.00 -6.28
C THR A 261 1.16 -1.63 -5.78
N TYR A 262 1.96 -0.85 -5.08
CA TYR A 262 3.25 -1.29 -4.57
C TYR A 262 3.55 -0.60 -3.24
N VAL A 263 4.06 -1.35 -2.28
CA VAL A 263 4.57 -0.83 -1.02
C VAL A 263 5.91 -1.47 -0.71
N SER A 264 6.80 -0.73 -0.08
CA SER A 264 8.04 -1.27 0.49
C SER A 264 8.51 -0.44 1.66
N GLY A 265 9.28 -1.03 2.56
CA GLY A 265 9.88 -0.27 3.64
C GLY A 265 10.83 -1.09 4.49
N ILE A 266 11.70 -0.38 5.19
CA ILE A 266 12.80 -0.90 6.00
C ILE A 266 12.85 -0.16 7.33
N SER A 267 13.16 -0.89 8.41
CA SER A 267 13.48 -0.28 9.71
C SER A 267 14.69 -0.99 10.33
N TYR A 268 15.71 -0.19 10.70
CA TYR A 268 16.92 -0.65 11.38
C TYR A 268 16.88 -0.40 12.91
N VAL A 269 15.93 0.39 13.41
CA VAL A 269 16.11 1.15 14.65
C VAL A 269 15.47 0.45 15.86
N ALA A 270 16.26 -0.09 16.79
CA ALA A 270 15.77 -0.92 17.91
C ALA A 270 14.78 -0.26 18.88
N SER A 271 14.90 1.05 19.09
CA SER A 271 14.18 1.74 20.15
C SER A 271 13.50 2.99 19.61
N ALA A 272 12.18 3.10 19.74
CA ALA A 272 11.60 4.43 19.71
C ALA A 272 12.01 5.22 20.96
N VAL A 273 11.93 6.54 20.82
CA VAL A 273 12.25 7.53 21.84
C VAL A 273 11.63 7.12 23.20
N PRO A 274 12.38 7.19 24.31
CA PRO A 274 11.82 6.93 25.64
C PRO A 274 10.61 7.86 25.88
N GLU A 275 9.42 7.29 26.05
CA GLU A 275 8.28 8.06 26.55
C GLU A 275 8.54 8.41 28.02
N SER A 276 9.25 9.50 28.28
CA SER A 276 9.59 9.91 29.66
C SER A 276 8.35 10.20 30.51
N ASP A 277 7.21 10.50 29.88
CA ASP A 277 6.06 11.09 30.55
C ASP A 277 4.84 10.15 30.63
N ALA A 278 4.70 9.19 29.72
CA ALA A 278 3.57 8.26 29.71
C ALA A 278 3.64 7.26 30.87
N TYR A 279 4.83 6.75 31.18
CA TYR A 279 5.05 5.91 32.36
C TYR A 279 4.85 6.68 33.66
N ALA A 280 5.29 7.95 33.70
CA ALA A 280 5.06 8.82 34.85
C ALA A 280 3.56 9.09 35.05
N LEU A 281 2.81 9.34 33.97
CA LEU A 281 1.35 9.52 33.99
C LEU A 281 0.60 8.24 34.37
N LEU A 282 1.02 7.08 33.86
CA LEU A 282 0.45 5.79 34.23
C LEU A 282 0.68 5.51 35.72
N MET A 283 1.90 5.72 36.21
CA MET A 283 2.24 5.57 37.63
C MET A 283 1.50 6.57 38.51
N ALA A 284 1.37 7.83 38.06
CA ALA A 284 0.57 8.84 38.74
C ALA A 284 -0.92 8.45 38.80
N GLY A 285 -1.48 7.92 37.70
CA GLY A 285 -2.83 7.39 37.64
C GLY A 285 -3.05 6.22 38.60
N MET A 286 -2.10 5.29 38.66
CA MET A 286 -2.11 4.14 39.59
C MET A 286 -2.05 4.60 41.06
N LEU A 287 -1.21 5.59 41.39
CA LEU A 287 -1.14 6.18 42.72
C LEU A 287 -2.46 6.87 43.10
N LEU A 288 -3.08 7.58 42.16
CA LEU A 288 -4.34 8.28 42.37
C LEU A 288 -5.50 7.30 42.62
N ILE A 289 -5.59 6.22 41.83
CA ILE A 289 -6.55 5.12 42.05
C ILE A 289 -6.33 4.47 43.42
N SER A 290 -5.08 4.20 43.80
CA SER A 290 -4.71 3.60 45.09
C SER A 290 -5.11 4.51 46.27
N SER A 291 -4.93 5.82 46.14
CA SER A 291 -5.31 6.80 47.16
C SER A 291 -6.83 6.89 47.37
N ILE A 292 -7.62 6.79 46.29
CA ILE A 292 -9.09 6.78 46.34
C ILE A 292 -9.59 5.47 46.95
N ALA A 293 -8.96 4.34 46.62
CA ALA A 293 -9.31 3.04 47.21
C ALA A 293 -9.12 3.04 48.73
N ARG A 294 -8.01 3.60 49.22
CA ARG A 294 -7.70 3.70 50.67
C ARG A 294 -8.71 4.56 51.44
N ARG A 295 -9.19 5.67 50.85
CA ARG A 295 -10.21 6.53 51.50
C ARG A 295 -11.60 5.89 51.63
N LYS A 296 -11.87 4.80 50.92
CA LYS A 296 -13.15 4.07 51.03
C LYS A 296 -13.10 2.92 52.04
N SER A 297 -11.91 2.54 52.50
CA SER A 297 -11.73 1.48 53.50
C SER A 297 -11.59 1.99 54.93
N GLU A 298 -11.48 3.31 55.12
CA GLU A 298 -11.59 4.01 56.40
C GLU A 298 -13.03 4.51 56.60
#